data_AF-A0A847PZS6-F1
#
_entry.id   AF-A0A847PZS6-F1
#
_cell.length_a   1.000
_cell.length_b   1.000
_cell.length_c   1.000
_cell.angle_alpha   90.00
_cell.angle_beta   90.00
_cell.angle_gamma   90.00
#
_symmetry.space_group_name_H-M   'P 1'
#
loop_
_entity.id
_entity.type
_entity.pdbx_description
1 polymer ?
#
loop_
_entity_poly.entity_id
_entity_poly.type
_entity_poly.pdbx_seq_one_letter_code
_entity_poly.pdbx_strand_id
1 'polypeptide(L)'
;MRLLAASAVVLAVISGCAKPMDRLVTGGGEVLLGRLETLGGGTAEFRGFSCPVPSSDARVVLRSGGSFTGTVTVSDGRLVCTGAGGEVSARLKDVSCVVWGATGAESALFDVPACAGWVNSHIIVERGAQVILLAGGAATFATGSSDPEGLERTGTSLSRIPEARDGSLVARIGEEGVPFTIGEEWSGTADASGELWLAVNLPETSTPAGSYTVSVTVGETPGRDAVVLFPARR
;
A
#
# COMPACT_ATOMS: atom_id res chain seq x y z
N MET A 1 4.98 -14.00 -48.29
CA MET A 1 4.07 -14.53 -47.24
C MET A 1 4.40 -13.86 -45.92
N ARG A 2 3.60 -12.86 -45.53
CA ARG A 2 3.55 -12.32 -44.17
C ARG A 2 2.07 -12.13 -43.85
N LEU A 3 1.52 -13.03 -43.05
CA LEU A 3 0.14 -12.98 -42.58
C LEU A 3 0.07 -11.90 -41.50
N LEU A 4 -0.64 -10.81 -41.80
CA LEU A 4 -1.13 -9.84 -40.84
C LEU A 4 -2.21 -10.54 -40.01
N ALA A 5 -1.91 -10.88 -38.76
CA ALA A 5 -2.92 -11.31 -37.80
C ALA A 5 -3.64 -10.05 -37.28
N ALA A 6 -4.88 -9.88 -37.71
CA ALA A 6 -5.78 -8.87 -37.17
C ALA A 6 -6.20 -9.29 -35.75
N SER A 7 -5.66 -8.64 -34.72
CA SER A 7 -6.14 -8.78 -33.35
C SER A 7 -7.49 -8.07 -33.22
N ALA A 8 -8.54 -8.88 -33.02
CA ALA A 8 -9.88 -8.40 -32.76
C ALA A 8 -9.95 -7.77 -31.36
N VAL A 9 -10.26 -6.47 -31.29
CA VAL A 9 -10.60 -5.77 -30.06
C VAL A 9 -12.01 -6.19 -29.67
N VAL A 10 -12.16 -6.97 -28.60
CA VAL A 10 -13.47 -7.26 -28.00
C VAL A 10 -13.69 -6.28 -26.85
N LEU A 11 -14.41 -5.20 -27.14
CA LEU A 11 -14.91 -4.26 -26.13
C LEU A 11 -16.26 -4.79 -25.61
N ALA A 12 -16.24 -5.54 -24.51
CA ALA A 12 -17.47 -5.98 -23.86
C ALA A 12 -17.90 -4.95 -22.82
N VAL A 13 -18.84 -4.07 -23.18
CA VAL A 13 -19.60 -3.24 -22.23
C VAL A 13 -20.71 -4.11 -21.67
N ILE A 14 -20.61 -4.52 -20.40
CA ILE A 14 -21.66 -5.29 -19.72
C ILE A 14 -22.21 -4.44 -18.57
N SER A 15 -23.37 -3.83 -18.83
CA SER A 15 -24.25 -3.25 -17.81
C SER A 15 -25.17 -4.34 -17.26
N GLY A 16 -25.06 -4.60 -15.97
CA GLY A 16 -25.72 -5.65 -15.20
C GLY A 16 -24.88 -5.85 -13.93
N CYS A 17 -25.45 -6.24 -12.80
CA CYS A 17 -24.70 -6.48 -11.55
C CYS A 17 -23.64 -7.57 -11.76
N ALA A 18 -22.51 -7.21 -12.34
CA ALA A 18 -21.45 -8.11 -12.73
C ALA A 18 -20.77 -8.55 -11.45
N LYS A 19 -20.67 -9.87 -11.26
CA LYS A 19 -19.83 -10.41 -10.18
C LYS A 19 -18.45 -9.77 -10.32
N PRO A 20 -17.87 -9.21 -9.24
CA PRO A 20 -16.60 -8.50 -9.33
C PRO A 20 -15.57 -9.41 -9.99
N MET A 21 -14.89 -8.88 -11.03
CA MET A 21 -13.93 -9.63 -11.84
C MET A 21 -12.51 -9.28 -11.43
N ASP A 22 -11.61 -10.27 -11.47
CA ASP A 22 -10.18 -10.04 -11.31
C ASP A 22 -9.67 -9.30 -12.55
N ARG A 23 -8.74 -8.38 -12.34
CA ARG A 23 -8.19 -7.54 -13.40
C ARG A 23 -6.69 -7.72 -13.47
N LEU A 24 -6.16 -8.02 -14.65
CA LEU A 24 -4.73 -8.02 -14.92
C LEU A 24 -4.39 -6.87 -15.86
N VAL A 25 -3.37 -6.09 -15.51
CA VAL A 25 -2.77 -5.08 -16.39
C VAL A 25 -1.43 -5.64 -16.84
N THR A 26 -1.23 -5.80 -18.15
CA THR A 26 0.04 -6.29 -18.70
C THR A 26 1.07 -5.16 -18.76
N GLY A 27 2.35 -5.50 -18.94
CA GLY A 27 3.40 -4.50 -19.15
C GLY A 27 3.11 -3.59 -20.36
N GLY A 28 2.42 -4.08 -21.40
CA GLY A 28 1.98 -3.25 -22.52
C GLY A 28 0.82 -2.29 -22.22
N GLY A 29 0.27 -2.32 -21.01
CA GLY A 29 -0.89 -1.53 -20.59
C GLY A 29 -2.25 -2.14 -20.98
N GLU A 30 -2.27 -3.37 -21.51
CA GLU A 30 -3.52 -4.05 -21.82
C GLU A 30 -4.22 -4.49 -20.53
N VAL A 31 -5.55 -4.32 -20.48
CA VAL A 31 -6.36 -4.68 -19.32
C VAL A 31 -7.17 -5.93 -19.65
N LEU A 32 -6.91 -7.02 -18.95
CA LEU A 32 -7.64 -8.28 -19.05
C LEU A 32 -8.56 -8.44 -17.84
N LEU A 33 -9.81 -8.85 -18.08
CA LEU A 33 -10.82 -9.06 -17.05
C LEU A 33 -11.26 -10.52 -17.06
N GLY A 34 -11.19 -11.18 -15.91
CA GLY A 34 -11.54 -12.60 -15.81
C GLY A 34 -11.83 -13.06 -14.38
N ARG A 35 -12.11 -14.35 -14.21
CA ARG A 35 -12.04 -14.98 -12.88
C ARG A 35 -10.73 -15.72 -12.80
N LEU A 36 -9.83 -15.30 -11.92
CA LEU A 36 -8.57 -16.00 -11.68
C LEU A 36 -8.87 -17.35 -11.03
N GLU A 37 -8.34 -18.42 -11.60
CA GLU A 37 -8.43 -19.80 -11.06
C GLU A 37 -7.12 -20.20 -10.42
N THR A 38 -6.01 -20.00 -11.13
CA THR A 38 -4.66 -20.24 -10.60
C THR A 38 -3.66 -19.17 -11.06
N LEU A 39 -2.56 -19.06 -10.32
CA LEU A 39 -1.41 -18.22 -10.64
C LEU A 39 -0.16 -18.99 -10.24
N GLY A 40 0.86 -19.01 -11.08
CA GLY A 40 2.15 -19.61 -10.75
C GLY A 40 2.92 -20.03 -11.99
N GLY A 41 4.23 -20.28 -11.82
CA GLY A 41 5.07 -20.79 -12.90
C GLY A 41 5.15 -19.87 -14.14
N GLY A 42 4.89 -18.57 -13.99
CA GLY A 42 4.90 -17.60 -15.08
C GLY A 42 3.58 -17.50 -15.85
N THR A 43 2.48 -18.06 -15.34
CA THR A 43 1.17 -17.98 -15.98
C THR A 43 0.08 -17.61 -14.97
N ALA A 44 -0.84 -16.74 -15.39
CA ALA A 44 -2.12 -16.50 -14.73
C ALA A 44 -3.23 -17.18 -15.54
N GLU A 45 -3.90 -18.14 -14.92
CA GLU A 45 -5.03 -18.87 -15.52
C GLU A 45 -6.33 -18.22 -15.08
N PHE A 46 -7.05 -17.66 -16.05
CA PHE A 46 -8.40 -17.16 -15.86
C PHE A 46 -9.40 -18.17 -16.44
N ARG A 47 -10.64 -18.14 -15.94
CA ARG A 47 -11.71 -18.95 -16.50
C ARG A 47 -11.91 -18.63 -17.99
N GLY A 48 -11.43 -19.53 -18.85
CA GLY A 48 -11.56 -19.45 -20.31
C GLY A 48 -10.37 -18.88 -21.07
N PHE A 49 -9.32 -18.40 -20.39
CA PHE A 49 -8.08 -17.94 -21.05
C PHE A 49 -6.88 -17.92 -20.10
N SER A 50 -5.67 -18.03 -20.64
CA SER A 50 -4.43 -17.88 -19.89
C SER A 50 -3.67 -16.63 -20.34
N CYS A 51 -2.89 -16.06 -19.44
CA CYS A 51 -2.03 -14.92 -19.72
C CYS A 51 -0.65 -15.14 -19.12
N PRO A 52 0.44 -14.92 -19.87
CA PRO A 52 1.79 -14.95 -19.30
C PRO A 52 1.95 -13.82 -18.27
N VAL A 53 2.57 -14.15 -17.14
CA VAL A 53 2.98 -13.19 -16.11
C VAL A 53 4.47 -13.42 -15.80
N PRO A 54 5.19 -12.42 -15.27
CA PRO A 54 6.58 -12.62 -14.91
C PRO A 54 6.75 -13.72 -13.85
N SER A 55 7.81 -14.50 -13.97
CA SER A 55 8.19 -15.53 -12.98
C SER A 55 9.12 -14.99 -11.89
N SER A 56 9.49 -13.71 -11.96
CA SER A 56 10.28 -13.03 -10.93
C SER A 56 9.48 -12.86 -9.64
N ASP A 57 10.17 -12.46 -8.58
CA ASP A 57 9.51 -12.01 -7.36
C ASP A 57 8.52 -10.89 -7.68
N ALA A 58 7.37 -10.94 -7.00
CA ALA A 58 6.32 -9.95 -7.04
C ALA A 58 6.17 -9.34 -5.65
N ARG A 59 5.75 -8.08 -5.59
CA ARG A 59 5.21 -7.52 -4.36
C ARG A 59 3.72 -7.82 -4.29
N VAL A 60 3.30 -8.39 -3.17
CA VAL A 60 1.89 -8.55 -2.82
C VAL A 60 1.54 -7.50 -1.79
N VAL A 61 0.47 -6.75 -2.05
CA VAL A 61 -0.07 -5.75 -1.13
C VAL A 61 -1.41 -6.25 -0.62
N LEU A 62 -1.56 -6.34 0.69
CA LEU A 62 -2.81 -6.66 1.35
C LEU A 62 -3.69 -5.42 1.46
N ARG A 63 -4.99 -5.65 1.58
CA ARG A 63 -5.97 -4.58 1.83
C ARG A 63 -5.84 -3.98 3.23
N SER A 64 -5.21 -4.70 4.16
CA SER A 64 -4.82 -4.16 5.46
C SER A 64 -3.54 -3.31 5.39
N GLY A 65 -3.00 -3.05 4.18
CA GLY A 65 -1.79 -2.30 3.90
C GLY A 65 -0.47 -3.07 4.07
N GLY A 66 -0.48 -4.25 4.70
CA GLY A 66 0.73 -5.08 4.81
C GLY A 66 1.25 -5.52 3.44
N SER A 67 2.56 -5.66 3.28
CA SER A 67 3.15 -6.11 2.02
C SER A 67 4.24 -7.16 2.22
N PHE A 68 4.43 -7.99 1.20
CA PHE A 68 5.48 -9.01 1.18
C PHE A 68 5.98 -9.21 -0.26
N THR A 69 7.23 -9.63 -0.37
CA THR A 69 7.93 -9.83 -1.64
C THR A 69 8.41 -11.26 -1.76
N GLY A 70 8.18 -11.85 -2.93
CA GLY A 70 8.64 -13.20 -3.25
C GLY A 70 7.92 -13.78 -4.46
N THR A 71 8.15 -15.06 -4.71
CA THR A 71 7.46 -15.77 -5.79
C THR A 71 6.03 -16.09 -5.36
N VAL A 72 5.07 -15.77 -6.22
CA VAL A 72 3.64 -15.87 -5.90
C VAL A 72 3.00 -17.06 -6.61
N THR A 73 2.20 -17.81 -5.84
CA THR A 73 1.26 -18.80 -6.37
C THR A 73 -0.14 -18.54 -5.84
N VAL A 74 -1.16 -18.86 -6.65
CA VAL A 74 -2.57 -18.84 -6.23
C VAL A 74 -3.21 -20.15 -6.62
N SER A 75 -3.89 -20.77 -5.66
CA SER A 75 -4.75 -21.92 -5.86
C SER A 75 -5.88 -21.86 -4.84
N ASP A 76 -7.08 -22.33 -5.22
CA ASP A 76 -8.24 -22.42 -4.32
C ASP A 76 -8.57 -21.11 -3.55
N GLY A 77 -8.37 -19.97 -4.20
CA GLY A 77 -8.65 -18.64 -3.62
C GLY A 77 -7.68 -18.22 -2.52
N ARG A 78 -6.53 -18.89 -2.39
CA ARG A 78 -5.46 -18.55 -1.46
C ARG A 78 -4.20 -18.20 -2.24
N LEU A 79 -3.60 -17.08 -1.87
CA LEU A 79 -2.31 -16.65 -2.37
C LEU A 79 -1.23 -17.13 -1.40
N VAL A 80 -0.18 -17.74 -1.94
CA VAL A 80 1.05 -18.10 -1.22
C VAL A 80 2.20 -17.33 -1.84
N CYS A 81 2.99 -16.66 -1.02
CA CYS A 81 4.18 -15.95 -1.42
C CYS A 81 5.38 -16.54 -0.68
N THR A 82 6.36 -17.02 -1.44
CA THR A 82 7.59 -17.59 -0.91
C THR A 82 8.74 -16.62 -1.17
N GLY A 83 9.30 -16.07 -0.11
CA GLY A 83 10.43 -15.13 -0.16
C GLY A 83 11.58 -15.54 0.76
N ALA A 84 12.59 -14.69 0.90
CA ALA A 84 13.77 -14.96 1.75
C ALA A 84 13.41 -15.18 3.23
N GLY A 85 12.32 -14.58 3.71
CA GLY A 85 11.81 -14.74 5.07
C GLY A 85 10.91 -15.98 5.28
N GLY A 86 10.74 -16.82 4.26
CA GLY A 86 9.88 -17.99 4.29
C GLY A 86 8.58 -17.80 3.51
N GLU A 87 7.58 -18.61 3.86
CA GLU A 87 6.29 -18.65 3.18
C GLU A 87 5.24 -17.85 3.95
N VAL A 88 4.57 -16.93 3.25
CA VAL A 88 3.43 -16.16 3.75
C VAL A 88 2.21 -16.49 2.91
N SER A 89 1.03 -16.49 3.53
CA SER A 89 -0.21 -16.79 2.83
C SER A 89 -1.32 -15.81 3.19
N ALA A 90 -2.16 -15.49 2.21
CA ALA A 90 -3.32 -14.63 2.37
C ALA A 90 -4.51 -15.16 1.58
N ARG A 91 -5.74 -14.85 2.00
CA ARG A 91 -6.91 -15.11 1.14
C ARG A 91 -6.87 -14.12 -0.01
N LEU A 92 -7.20 -14.57 -1.21
CA LEU A 92 -7.14 -13.74 -2.40
C LEU A 92 -8.03 -12.49 -2.28
N LYS A 93 -9.16 -12.57 -1.56
CA LYS A 93 -10.04 -11.44 -1.28
C LYS A 93 -9.40 -10.34 -0.41
N ASP A 94 -8.43 -10.71 0.41
CA ASP A 94 -7.69 -9.81 1.32
C ASP A 94 -6.48 -9.18 0.61
N VAL A 95 -6.15 -9.64 -0.60
CA VAL A 95 -5.11 -9.07 -1.45
C VAL A 95 -5.66 -7.86 -2.20
N SER A 96 -4.96 -6.74 -2.11
CA SER A 96 -5.24 -5.52 -2.86
C SER A 96 -4.70 -5.62 -4.29
N CYS A 97 -3.43 -5.98 -4.42
CA CYS A 97 -2.79 -6.26 -5.71
C CYS A 97 -1.57 -7.17 -5.57
N VAL A 98 -1.17 -7.77 -6.70
CA VAL A 98 0.12 -8.43 -6.90
C VAL A 98 0.81 -7.71 -8.04
N VAL A 99 2.09 -7.35 -7.87
CA VAL A 99 2.80 -6.52 -8.83
C VAL A 99 4.15 -7.13 -9.17
N TRP A 100 4.39 -7.35 -10.46
CA TRP A 100 5.66 -7.81 -11.01
C TRP A 100 6.34 -6.70 -11.81
N GLY A 101 7.67 -6.73 -11.80
CA GLY A 101 8.52 -5.71 -12.43
C GLY A 101 8.93 -4.63 -11.44
N ALA A 102 9.64 -3.61 -11.92
CA ALA A 102 10.01 -2.45 -11.12
C ALA A 102 8.75 -1.68 -10.71
N THR A 103 8.16 -2.09 -9.60
CA THR A 103 7.44 -1.16 -8.75
C THR A 103 8.51 -0.52 -7.92
N GLY A 104 8.82 0.76 -8.15
CA GLY A 104 9.67 1.53 -7.25
C GLY A 104 8.99 1.75 -5.89
N ALA A 105 8.31 0.73 -5.33
CA ALA A 105 7.80 0.80 -3.97
C ALA A 105 8.72 0.17 -2.95
N GLU A 106 9.17 1.04 -2.08
CA GLU A 106 9.93 0.77 -0.89
C GLU A 106 8.96 0.54 0.28
N SER A 107 9.26 -0.43 1.14
CA SER A 107 8.54 -0.59 2.40
C SER A 107 9.52 -0.75 3.55
N ALA A 108 9.27 -0.01 4.63
CA ALA A 108 10.09 -0.04 5.83
C ALA A 108 9.23 0.20 7.08
N LEU A 109 9.74 -0.26 8.22
CA LEU A 109 9.16 -0.05 9.54
C LEU A 109 9.94 1.04 10.27
N PHE A 110 9.23 1.95 10.93
CA PHE A 110 9.80 3.01 11.74
C PHE A 110 9.17 3.03 13.11
N ASP A 111 9.99 3.11 14.15
CA ASP A 111 9.52 3.50 15.47
C ASP A 111 9.54 5.02 15.57
N VAL A 112 8.40 5.59 15.97
CA VAL A 112 8.19 7.02 16.18
C VAL A 112 8.01 7.22 17.69
N PRO A 113 9.09 7.56 18.43
CA PRO A 113 8.98 7.84 19.84
C PRO A 113 8.15 9.10 20.05
N ALA A 114 7.23 9.06 21.03
CA ALA A 114 6.32 10.18 21.26
C ALA A 114 7.05 11.49 21.62
N CYS A 115 8.26 11.39 22.18
CA CYS A 115 9.08 12.54 22.59
C CYS A 115 10.07 13.04 21.53
N ALA A 116 10.19 12.37 20.37
CA ALA A 116 11.24 12.66 19.40
C ALA A 116 10.98 13.91 18.53
N GLY A 117 9.73 14.39 18.47
CA GLY A 117 9.33 15.42 17.51
C GLY A 117 9.18 14.83 16.11
N TRP A 118 9.70 15.52 15.09
CA TRP A 118 9.72 15.03 13.72
C TRP A 118 10.86 14.04 13.51
N VAL A 119 10.50 12.81 13.12
CA VAL A 119 11.42 11.72 12.76
C VAL A 119 11.49 11.63 11.24
N ASN A 120 12.68 11.76 10.68
CA ASN A 120 12.92 11.52 9.27
C ASN A 120 12.92 10.01 8.99
N SER A 121 12.10 9.55 8.05
CA SER A 121 12.08 8.14 7.65
C SER A 121 13.13 7.82 6.58
N HIS A 122 13.79 8.84 6.01
CA HIS A 122 14.70 8.76 4.86
C HIS A 122 14.09 8.16 3.58
N ILE A 123 12.78 7.92 3.56
CA ILE A 123 12.08 7.46 2.35
C ILE A 123 11.81 8.68 1.48
N ILE A 124 12.29 8.61 0.25
CA ILE A 124 12.01 9.62 -0.78
C ILE A 124 10.66 9.30 -1.40
N VAL A 125 9.70 10.21 -1.22
CA VAL A 125 8.40 10.17 -1.87
C VAL A 125 8.44 11.05 -3.10
N GLU A 126 7.99 10.53 -4.24
CA GLU A 126 7.79 11.33 -5.44
C GLU A 126 6.32 11.78 -5.56
N ARG A 127 6.10 12.99 -6.07
CA ARG A 127 4.75 13.47 -6.42
C ARG A 127 4.07 12.47 -7.35
N GLY A 128 2.86 12.07 -7.01
CA GLY A 128 2.08 11.07 -7.75
C GLY A 128 2.33 9.62 -7.30
N ALA A 129 3.27 9.38 -6.38
CA ALA A 129 3.47 8.07 -5.79
C ALA A 129 2.27 7.66 -4.91
N GLN A 130 1.94 6.38 -4.91
CA GLN A 130 0.99 5.82 -3.96
C GLN A 130 1.72 5.58 -2.64
N VAL A 131 1.14 6.08 -1.56
CA VAL A 131 1.68 5.91 -0.21
C VAL A 131 0.62 5.23 0.66
N ILE A 132 1.07 4.27 1.46
CA ILE A 132 0.27 3.54 2.45
C ILE A 132 1.06 3.57 3.76
N LEU A 133 0.38 3.98 4.82
CA LEU A 133 0.93 4.11 6.17
C LEU A 133 0.02 3.33 7.11
N LEU A 134 0.60 2.41 7.86
CA LEU A 134 -0.10 1.69 8.92
C LEU A 134 0.65 1.90 10.22
N ALA A 135 -0.05 2.19 11.30
CA ALA A 135 0.55 2.43 12.58
C ALA A 135 -0.13 1.61 13.67
N GLY A 136 0.67 1.16 14.62
CA GLY A 136 0.20 0.57 15.86
C GLY A 136 1.12 0.93 17.02
N GLY A 137 0.70 0.58 18.23
CA GLY A 137 1.44 0.88 19.46
C GLY A 137 0.65 1.79 20.38
N ALA A 138 1.33 2.33 21.39
CA ALA A 138 0.72 3.16 22.41
C ALA A 138 1.70 4.21 22.92
N ALA A 139 1.19 5.41 23.13
CA ALA A 139 1.92 6.49 23.77
C ALA A 139 1.14 7.01 24.98
N THR A 140 1.88 7.36 26.03
CA THR A 140 1.33 7.90 27.28
C THR A 140 1.68 9.37 27.41
N PHE A 141 0.70 10.15 27.85
CA PHE A 141 0.75 11.58 28.07
C PHE A 141 0.25 11.90 29.48
N ALA A 142 0.40 13.16 29.91
CA ALA A 142 -0.13 13.60 31.20
C ALA A 142 -1.66 13.41 31.33
N THR A 143 -2.38 13.44 30.21
CA THR A 143 -3.85 13.37 30.14
C THR A 143 -4.40 11.97 29.89
N GLY A 144 -3.54 10.97 29.65
CA GLY A 144 -3.98 9.60 29.31
C GLY A 144 -3.03 8.89 28.36
N SER A 145 -3.49 7.78 27.76
CA SER A 145 -2.76 7.03 26.74
C SER A 145 -3.59 6.99 25.46
N SER A 146 -2.94 6.96 24.29
CA SER A 146 -3.60 6.75 23.01
C SER A 146 -2.82 5.81 22.10
N ASP A 147 -3.58 5.17 21.22
CA ASP A 147 -3.10 4.58 19.97
C ASP A 147 -2.79 5.69 18.93
N PRO A 148 -2.33 5.34 17.71
CA PRO A 148 -2.03 6.31 16.67
C PRO A 148 -3.20 7.18 16.20
N GLU A 149 -4.46 6.82 16.50
CA GLU A 149 -5.64 7.62 16.18
C GLU A 149 -5.74 8.88 17.08
N GLY A 150 -5.04 8.85 18.22
CA GLY A 150 -4.99 9.93 19.18
C GLY A 150 -6.13 9.89 20.20
N LEU A 151 -6.11 10.84 21.13
CA LEU A 151 -7.13 10.97 22.16
C LEU A 151 -8.46 11.43 21.52
N GLU A 152 -9.60 11.03 22.08
CA GLU A 152 -10.93 11.45 21.58
C GLU A 152 -11.16 12.98 21.60
N ARG A 153 -10.29 13.73 22.27
CA ARG A 153 -10.28 15.20 22.30
C ARG A 153 -9.43 15.75 21.16
N THR A 154 -9.95 16.76 20.46
CA THR A 154 -9.17 17.55 19.48
C THR A 154 -7.95 18.19 20.12
N GLY A 155 -6.92 18.40 19.30
CA GLY A 155 -5.66 18.95 19.74
C GLY A 155 -5.78 20.36 20.29
N THR A 156 -4.79 20.75 21.08
CA THR A 156 -4.70 22.15 21.52
C THR A 156 -4.16 23.04 20.40
N SER A 157 -4.37 24.35 20.48
CA SER A 157 -3.77 25.31 19.53
C SER A 157 -2.23 25.32 19.53
N LEU A 158 -1.62 24.62 20.48
CA LEU A 158 -0.17 24.46 20.62
C LEU A 158 0.34 23.16 20.00
N SER A 159 -0.55 22.29 19.52
CA SER A 159 -0.19 21.02 18.88
C SER A 159 0.29 21.25 17.45
N ARG A 160 1.12 20.34 16.92
CA ARG A 160 1.74 20.45 15.59
C ARG A 160 0.72 20.63 14.47
N ILE A 161 -0.42 19.95 14.61
CA ILE A 161 -1.60 20.13 13.77
C ILE A 161 -2.76 20.43 14.73
N PRO A 162 -3.13 21.70 14.92
CA PRO A 162 -4.20 22.10 15.84
C PRO A 162 -5.56 21.45 15.53
N GLU A 163 -5.82 21.14 14.26
CA GLU A 163 -7.08 20.54 13.80
C GLU A 163 -7.12 19.01 14.00
N ALA A 164 -5.97 18.37 14.25
CA ALA A 164 -5.86 16.93 14.51
C ALA A 164 -5.95 16.64 16.01
N ARG A 165 -6.21 15.38 16.38
CA ARG A 165 -6.30 14.95 17.78
C ARG A 165 -4.94 15.02 18.48
N ASP A 166 -4.93 15.33 19.77
CA ASP A 166 -3.70 15.22 20.57
C ASP A 166 -3.27 13.75 20.63
N GLY A 167 -1.99 13.47 20.43
CA GLY A 167 -1.45 12.12 20.43
C GLY A 167 -1.60 11.36 19.11
N SER A 168 -2.30 11.89 18.11
CA SER A 168 -2.42 11.19 16.82
C SER A 168 -1.09 11.16 16.06
N LEU A 169 -0.87 10.11 15.28
CA LEU A 169 0.25 10.05 14.34
C LEU A 169 -0.01 10.98 13.14
N VAL A 170 1.00 11.76 12.78
CA VAL A 170 0.96 12.70 11.66
C VAL A 170 2.20 12.53 10.77
N ALA A 171 2.06 12.90 9.49
CA ALA A 171 3.14 12.93 8.52
C ALA A 171 3.27 14.28 7.84
N ARG A 172 4.41 14.48 7.19
CA ARG A 172 4.59 15.46 6.11
C ARG A 172 5.57 14.92 5.07
N ILE A 173 5.43 15.39 3.83
CA ILE A 173 6.32 15.04 2.73
C ILE A 173 7.14 16.28 2.38
N GLY A 174 8.45 16.20 2.54
CA GLY A 174 9.37 17.33 2.51
C GLY A 174 9.46 18.06 3.85
N GLU A 175 10.61 18.70 4.09
CA GLU A 175 10.90 19.41 5.35
C GLU A 175 9.94 20.59 5.59
N GLU A 176 9.46 21.23 4.51
CA GLU A 176 8.49 22.34 4.55
C GLU A 176 7.10 21.91 4.04
N GLY A 177 6.85 20.60 3.96
CA GLY A 177 5.58 20.05 3.50
C GLY A 177 4.43 20.34 4.46
N VAL A 178 3.22 20.51 3.93
CA VAL A 178 2.00 20.65 4.73
C VAL A 178 1.75 19.34 5.49
N PRO A 179 1.71 19.36 6.83
CA PRO A 179 1.45 18.17 7.61
C PRO A 179 0.01 17.66 7.43
N PHE A 180 -0.18 16.35 7.55
CA PHE A 180 -1.47 15.69 7.50
C PHE A 180 -1.58 14.58 8.55
N THR A 181 -2.82 14.28 8.95
CA THR A 181 -3.12 13.22 9.93
C THR A 181 -3.09 11.86 9.27
N ILE A 182 -2.46 10.89 9.94
CA ILE A 182 -2.42 9.49 9.53
C ILE A 182 -3.45 8.68 10.32
N GLY A 183 -3.38 8.73 11.65
CA GLY A 183 -4.12 7.78 12.49
C GLY A 183 -3.50 6.38 12.48
N GLU A 184 -4.33 5.34 12.61
CA GLU A 184 -3.90 3.93 12.49
C GLU A 184 -3.63 3.52 11.04
N GLU A 185 -4.36 4.08 10.08
CA GLU A 185 -4.23 3.75 8.66
C GLU A 185 -4.45 5.00 7.81
N TRP A 186 -3.53 5.22 6.86
CA TRP A 186 -3.70 6.20 5.81
C TRP A 186 -3.24 5.65 4.46
N SER A 187 -4.01 5.97 3.42
CA SER A 187 -3.60 5.69 2.04
C SER A 187 -3.96 6.87 1.14
N GLY A 188 -3.03 7.25 0.27
CA GLY A 188 -3.22 8.40 -0.60
C GLY A 188 -2.14 8.53 -1.66
N THR A 189 -2.37 9.43 -2.61
CA THR A 189 -1.38 9.83 -3.60
C THR A 189 -0.60 11.03 -3.08
N ALA A 190 0.72 11.03 -3.24
CA ALA A 190 1.56 12.11 -2.78
C ALA A 190 1.39 13.39 -3.63
N ASP A 191 0.97 14.49 -3.02
CA ASP A 191 0.80 15.78 -3.69
C ASP A 191 2.11 16.58 -3.83
N ALA A 192 3.20 16.09 -3.23
CA ALA A 192 4.52 16.69 -3.25
C ALA A 192 5.62 15.61 -3.32
N SER A 193 6.83 16.03 -3.69
CA SER A 193 8.02 15.19 -3.62
C SER A 193 8.89 15.61 -2.42
N GLY A 194 9.56 14.66 -1.78
CA GLY A 194 10.49 14.92 -0.68
C GLY A 194 10.64 13.73 0.27
N GLU A 195 11.45 13.88 1.31
CA GLU A 195 11.56 12.90 2.38
C GLU A 195 10.27 12.82 3.20
N LEU A 196 9.86 11.62 3.59
CA LEU A 196 8.74 11.42 4.51
C LEU A 196 9.19 11.64 5.95
N TRP A 197 8.44 12.48 6.67
CA TRP A 197 8.65 12.73 8.10
C TRP A 197 7.42 12.30 8.89
N LEU A 198 7.65 11.73 10.08
CA LEU A 198 6.61 11.21 10.97
C LEU A 198 6.72 11.88 12.34
N ALA A 199 5.60 12.14 13.01
CA ALA A 199 5.58 12.68 14.37
C ALA A 199 4.31 12.29 15.12
N VAL A 200 4.36 12.41 16.45
CA VAL A 200 3.17 12.40 17.31
C VAL A 200 2.67 13.84 17.49
N ASN A 201 1.37 14.07 17.28
CA ASN A 201 0.75 15.39 17.35
C ASN A 201 0.59 15.88 18.79
N LEU A 202 1.57 16.60 19.30
CA LEU A 202 1.59 17.14 20.66
C LEU A 202 2.30 18.49 20.70
N PRO A 203 2.02 19.33 21.71
CA PRO A 203 2.84 20.51 22.01
C PRO A 203 4.29 20.12 22.31
N GLU A 204 5.25 20.93 21.86
CA GLU A 204 6.69 20.68 22.09
C GLU A 204 7.09 20.65 23.57
N THR A 205 6.33 21.32 24.42
CA THR A 205 6.57 21.35 25.88
C THR A 205 6.07 20.08 26.59
N SER A 206 5.51 19.12 25.86
CA SER A 206 4.98 17.88 26.44
C SER A 206 6.09 16.88 26.75
N THR A 207 5.91 16.08 27.79
CA THR A 207 6.84 15.00 28.16
C THR A 207 6.19 13.61 28.01
N PRO A 208 5.90 13.17 26.77
CA PRO A 208 5.24 11.89 26.53
C PRO A 208 6.22 10.72 26.62
N ALA A 209 5.68 9.51 26.78
CA ALA A 209 6.43 8.26 26.77
C ALA A 209 5.79 7.23 25.82
N GLY A 210 6.53 6.21 25.41
CA GLY A 210 6.07 5.20 24.45
C GLY A 210 6.36 5.58 22.99
N SER A 211 5.85 4.77 22.07
CA SER A 211 6.14 4.87 20.64
C SER A 211 5.04 4.25 19.81
N TYR A 212 4.95 4.71 18.56
CA TYR A 212 4.19 4.05 17.51
C TYR A 212 5.14 3.39 16.53
N THR A 213 4.83 2.18 16.10
CA THR A 213 5.52 1.50 15.02
C THR A 213 4.71 1.69 13.75
N VAL A 214 5.35 2.25 12.72
CA VAL A 214 4.73 2.66 11.46
C VAL A 214 5.30 1.84 10.32
N SER A 215 4.46 1.11 9.61
CA SER A 215 4.77 0.51 8.31
C SER A 215 4.50 1.53 7.21
N VAL A 216 5.56 1.91 6.52
CA VAL A 216 5.50 2.76 5.35
C VAL A 216 5.62 1.89 4.11
N THR A 217 4.75 2.10 3.14
CA THR A 217 4.90 1.59 1.78
C THR A 217 4.71 2.76 0.82
N VAL A 218 5.75 3.16 0.12
CA VAL A 218 5.75 4.26 -0.87
C VAL A 218 6.11 3.67 -2.18
N GLY A 219 5.34 3.89 -3.26
CA GLY A 219 5.70 3.39 -4.58
C GLY A 219 5.20 4.19 -5.77
N GLU A 220 5.97 4.09 -6.85
CA GLU A 220 5.49 4.49 -8.17
C GLU A 220 4.18 3.78 -8.51
N THR A 221 3.27 4.51 -9.16
CA THR A 221 2.25 3.91 -10.00
C THR A 221 2.95 2.86 -10.89
N PRO A 222 2.52 1.59 -10.93
CA PRO A 222 3.24 0.54 -11.65
C PRO A 222 3.68 1.05 -13.03
N GLY A 223 5.00 1.06 -13.27
CA GLY A 223 5.60 1.68 -14.44
C GLY A 223 5.08 1.06 -15.74
N ARG A 224 5.43 1.69 -16.89
CA ARG A 224 4.99 1.30 -18.25
C ARG A 224 5.38 -0.12 -18.69
N ASP A 225 5.99 -0.93 -17.83
CA ASP A 225 6.37 -2.33 -18.06
C ASP A 225 5.95 -3.26 -16.90
N ALA A 226 5.28 -2.74 -15.87
CA ALA A 226 4.85 -3.53 -14.72
C ALA A 226 3.60 -4.35 -15.05
N VAL A 227 3.56 -5.59 -14.57
CA VAL A 227 2.38 -6.45 -14.65
C VAL A 227 1.67 -6.42 -13.31
N VAL A 228 0.37 -6.11 -13.31
CA VAL A 228 -0.38 -5.88 -12.07
C VAL A 228 -1.66 -6.70 -12.06
N LEU A 229 -1.81 -7.58 -11.07
CA LEU A 229 -3.04 -8.31 -10.80
C LEU A 229 -3.80 -7.63 -9.67
N PHE A 230 -5.09 -7.35 -9.89
CA PHE A 230 -6.04 -6.85 -8.92
C PHE A 230 -7.12 -7.90 -8.68
N PRO A 231 -7.04 -8.68 -7.60
CA PRO A 231 -8.06 -9.65 -7.29
C PRO A 231 -9.38 -9.00 -6.88
N ALA A 232 -10.49 -9.58 -7.31
CA ALA A 232 -11.83 -9.19 -6.93
C ALA A 232 -12.13 -9.55 -5.47
N ARG A 233 -12.93 -8.70 -4.81
CA ARG A 233 -13.51 -9.02 -3.50
C ARG A 233 -14.62 -10.06 -3.72
N ARG A 234 -14.34 -11.33 -3.46
CA ARG A 234 -15.28 -12.44 -3.55
C ARG A 234 -15.29 -13.25 -2.26
#